data_AF-A0A945Z3G5-F1
#
_entry.id   AF-A0A945Z3G5-F1
#
_cell.length_a   1.000
_cell.length_b   1.000
_cell.length_c   1.000
_cell.angle_alpha   90.00
_cell.angle_beta   90.00
_cell.angle_gamma   90.00
#
_symmetry.space_group_name_H-M   'P 1'
#
loop_
_entity.id
_entity.type
_entity.pdbx_description
1 polymer ?
#
loop_
_entity_poly.entity_id
_entity_poly.type
_entity_poly.pdbx_seq_one_letter_code
_entity_poly.pdbx_strand_id
1 'polypeptide(L)'
;MSQDGELLQYLAEKFEKDLGPKCVDRVRKFVYAYQGKVICVNSDCRNNAYKCLKDNGFVFVRIQTDPSIRSSRLSKRGDITIANNSNSVEGIDQIEANYTIFNDGTLDSLNEHIRDLLIKKIIPSL
;
A
#
# COMPACT_ATOMS: atom_id res chain seq x y z
N MET A 1 -6.35 -0.40 -18.01
CA MET A 1 -7.11 -1.64 -17.77
C MET A 1 -8.25 -1.25 -16.85
N SER A 2 -9.49 -1.39 -17.28
CA SER A 2 -10.66 -1.04 -16.46
C SER A 2 -10.83 -2.05 -15.33
N GLN A 3 -11.22 -1.60 -14.13
CA GLN A 3 -11.46 -2.46 -12.99
C GLN A 3 -12.94 -2.49 -12.61
N ASP A 4 -13.39 -3.61 -12.06
CA ASP A 4 -14.66 -3.75 -11.36
C ASP A 4 -14.37 -3.73 -9.85
N GLY A 5 -14.51 -2.55 -9.23
CA GLY A 5 -14.19 -2.34 -7.83
C GLY A 5 -15.11 -3.13 -6.88
N GLU A 6 -16.39 -3.25 -7.21
CA GLU A 6 -17.37 -3.99 -6.39
C GLU A 6 -17.06 -5.48 -6.36
N LEU A 7 -16.75 -6.09 -7.51
CA LEU A 7 -16.36 -7.50 -7.56
C LEU A 7 -15.07 -7.76 -6.78
N LEU A 8 -14.07 -6.89 -6.92
CA LEU A 8 -12.80 -7.01 -6.18
C LEU A 8 -13.02 -6.90 -4.67
N GLN A 9 -13.89 -5.99 -4.23
CA GLN A 9 -14.25 -5.84 -2.83
C GLN A 9 -14.93 -7.10 -2.29
N TYR A 10 -15.93 -7.63 -3.01
CA TYR A 10 -16.62 -8.86 -2.63
C TYR A 10 -15.66 -10.06 -2.49
N LEU A 11 -14.74 -10.21 -3.45
CA LEU A 11 -13.74 -11.28 -3.41
C LEU A 11 -12.79 -11.11 -2.22
N ALA A 12 -12.32 -9.89 -1.95
CA ALA A 12 -11.45 -9.61 -0.82
C ALA A 12 -12.13 -9.95 0.52
N GLU A 13 -13.37 -9.50 0.73
CA GLU A 13 -14.17 -9.80 1.93
C GLU A 13 -14.36 -11.32 2.13
N LYS A 14 -14.63 -12.04 1.04
CA LYS A 14 -14.75 -13.52 1.05
C LYS A 14 -13.43 -14.19 1.46
N PHE A 15 -12.31 -13.78 0.85
CA PHE A 15 -11.01 -14.34 1.16
C PHE A 15 -10.59 -14.06 2.60
N GLU A 16 -10.81 -12.85 3.10
CA GLU A 16 -10.46 -12.48 4.48
C GLU A 16 -11.26 -13.29 5.49
N LYS A 17 -12.56 -13.50 5.24
CA LYS A 17 -13.41 -14.33 6.10
C LYS A 17 -12.97 -15.79 6.13
N ASP A 18 -12.66 -16.37 4.96
CA ASP A 18 -12.41 -17.80 4.83
C ASP A 18 -10.94 -18.18 5.13
N LEU A 19 -10.00 -17.27 4.89
CA LEU A 19 -8.57 -17.52 5.04
C LEU A 19 -7.94 -16.80 6.23
N GLY A 20 -8.57 -15.76 6.79
CA GLY A 20 -7.98 -14.88 7.79
C GLY A 20 -6.82 -14.05 7.23
N PRO A 21 -6.09 -13.30 8.07
CA PRO A 21 -4.89 -12.56 7.67
C PRO A 21 -3.74 -13.52 7.33
N LYS A 22 -3.84 -14.25 6.21
CA LYS A 22 -2.76 -15.08 5.67
C LYS A 22 -1.85 -14.24 4.80
N CYS A 23 -1.08 -13.34 5.39
CA CYS A 23 -0.04 -12.66 4.64
C CYS A 23 1.01 -12.07 5.57
N VAL A 24 2.05 -12.85 5.90
CA VAL A 24 3.49 -12.50 5.75
C VAL A 24 4.32 -13.79 5.92
N ASP A 25 3.85 -14.87 6.56
CA ASP A 25 4.69 -16.07 6.82
C ASP A 25 5.41 -16.63 5.59
N ARG A 26 4.78 -16.62 4.41
CA ARG A 26 5.45 -16.99 3.14
C ARG A 26 6.47 -15.93 2.70
N VAL A 27 6.12 -14.65 2.81
CA VAL A 27 7.02 -13.53 2.51
C VAL A 27 8.23 -13.55 3.43
N ARG A 28 8.06 -13.84 4.73
CA ARG A 28 9.15 -14.02 5.68
C ARG A 28 10.13 -15.08 5.19
N LYS A 29 9.65 -16.26 4.78
CA LYS A 29 10.52 -17.31 4.20
C LYS A 29 11.30 -16.82 2.99
N PHE A 30 10.67 -16.06 2.09
CA PHE A 30 11.36 -15.47 0.93
C PHE A 30 12.38 -14.41 1.36
N VAL A 31 12.01 -13.45 2.20
CA VAL A 31 12.91 -12.38 2.69
C VAL A 31 14.12 -12.97 3.42
N TYR A 32 13.91 -13.97 4.28
CA TYR A 32 15.01 -14.69 4.95
C TYR A 32 15.90 -15.43 3.96
N ALA A 33 15.33 -16.08 2.92
CA ALA A 33 16.11 -16.81 1.93
C ALA A 33 17.06 -15.92 1.14
N TYR A 34 16.71 -14.65 0.93
CA TYR A 34 17.55 -13.68 0.22
C TYR A 34 18.57 -12.95 1.11
N GLN A 35 18.57 -13.18 2.43
CA GLN A 35 19.59 -12.66 3.38
C GLN A 35 19.93 -11.16 3.18
N GLY A 36 18.93 -10.31 3.00
CA GLY A 36 19.13 -8.86 2.83
C GLY A 36 19.64 -8.43 1.43
N LYS A 37 19.73 -9.34 0.46
CA LYS A 37 20.12 -9.02 -0.92
C LYS A 37 19.00 -8.42 -1.77
N VAL A 38 17.78 -8.37 -1.24
CA VAL A 38 16.58 -7.87 -1.95
C VAL A 38 15.79 -6.95 -1.05
N ILE A 39 15.17 -5.93 -1.66
CA ILE A 39 14.17 -5.09 -1.01
C ILE A 39 12.80 -5.70 -1.29
N CYS A 40 12.05 -6.00 -0.24
CA CYS A 40 10.67 -6.44 -0.35
C CYS A 40 9.72 -5.24 -0.23
N VAL A 41 8.82 -5.09 -1.20
CA VAL A 41 7.84 -4.00 -1.20
C VAL A 41 6.44 -4.60 -1.16
N ASN A 42 5.65 -4.20 -0.17
CA ASN A 42 4.20 -4.39 -0.17
C ASN A 42 3.54 -3.08 -0.62
N SER A 43 2.94 -3.10 -1.81
CA SER A 43 2.31 -1.92 -2.41
C SER A 43 0.82 -1.75 -2.08
N ASP A 44 0.19 -2.71 -1.40
CA ASP A 44 -1.25 -2.70 -1.09
C ASP A 44 -1.48 -3.07 0.39
N CYS A 45 -0.85 -2.31 1.28
CA CYS A 45 -1.02 -2.48 2.72
C CYS A 45 -2.36 -1.89 3.17
N ARG A 46 -3.20 -2.73 3.81
CA ARG A 46 -4.43 -2.34 4.49
C ARG A 46 -4.32 -2.62 5.99
N ASN A 47 -5.29 -2.14 6.79
CA ASN A 47 -5.24 -2.22 8.25
C ASN A 47 -5.13 -3.68 8.75
N ASN A 48 -5.79 -4.61 8.07
CA ASN A 48 -5.74 -6.04 8.40
C ASN A 48 -4.34 -6.68 8.31
N ALA A 49 -3.42 -6.11 7.50
CA ALA A 49 -2.05 -6.58 7.35
C ALA A 49 -1.05 -5.78 8.22
N TYR A 50 -1.46 -4.62 8.74
CA TYR A 50 -0.57 -3.65 9.38
C TYR A 50 0.23 -4.25 10.53
N LYS A 51 -0.45 -4.87 11.51
CA LYS A 51 0.20 -5.47 12.67
C LYS A 51 1.24 -6.51 12.26
N CYS A 52 0.89 -7.40 11.33
CA CYS A 52 1.77 -8.46 10.87
C CYS A 52 3.02 -7.90 10.17
N LEU A 53 2.86 -6.91 9.31
CA LEU A 53 3.98 -6.25 8.62
C LEU A 53 4.88 -5.48 9.61
N LYS A 54 4.29 -4.79 10.59
CA LYS A 54 5.01 -4.07 11.65
C LYS A 54 5.86 -5.01 12.49
N ASP A 55 5.28 -6.13 12.92
CA ASP A 55 5.97 -7.17 13.70
C ASP A 55 7.13 -7.83 12.92
N ASN A 56 7.12 -7.75 11.58
CA ASN A 56 8.19 -8.24 10.71
C ASN A 56 9.19 -7.14 10.28
N GLY A 57 9.14 -5.95 10.87
CA GLY A 57 10.13 -4.89 10.65
C GLY A 57 9.96 -4.13 9.34
N PHE A 58 8.78 -4.15 8.72
CA PHE A 58 8.51 -3.31 7.55
C PHE A 58 8.54 -1.82 7.91
N VAL A 59 9.09 -1.02 7.00
CA VAL A 59 9.02 0.44 7.04
C VAL A 59 7.79 0.88 6.23
N PHE A 60 6.92 1.67 6.85
CA PHE A 60 5.67 2.14 6.26
C PHE A 60 5.83 3.53 5.64
N VAL A 61 5.49 3.64 4.36
CA VAL A 61 5.49 4.89 3.62
C VAL A 61 4.08 5.20 3.15
N ARG A 62 3.53 6.34 3.56
CA ARG A 62 2.21 6.82 3.14
C ARG A 62 2.36 7.76 1.95
N ILE A 63 1.66 7.48 0.86
CA ILE A 63 1.52 8.42 -0.25
C ILE A 63 0.18 9.12 -0.10
N GLN A 64 0.22 10.42 0.17
CA GLN A 64 -0.96 11.26 0.37
C GLN A 64 -1.18 12.15 -0.86
N THR A 65 -2.43 12.51 -1.11
CA THR A 65 -2.79 13.43 -2.19
C THR A 65 -4.00 14.23 -1.76
N ASP A 66 -4.09 15.47 -2.21
CA ASP A 66 -5.26 16.30 -2.06
C ASP A 66 -6.53 15.56 -2.54
N PRO A 67 -7.62 15.54 -1.75
CA PRO A 67 -8.84 14.83 -2.11
C PRO A 67 -9.42 15.22 -3.48
N SER A 68 -9.27 16.48 -3.90
CA SER A 68 -9.77 16.96 -5.20
C SER A 68 -8.97 16.37 -6.35
N ILE A 69 -7.64 16.31 -6.24
CA ILE A 69 -6.74 15.69 -7.22
C ILE A 69 -7.01 14.19 -7.29
N ARG A 70 -7.14 13.52 -6.14
CA ARG A 70 -7.49 12.08 -6.07
C ARG A 70 -8.80 11.80 -6.79
N SER A 71 -9.83 12.59 -6.52
CA SER A 71 -11.15 12.44 -7.14
C SER A 71 -11.09 12.64 -8.66
N SER A 72 -10.34 13.64 -9.12
CA SER A 72 -10.12 13.90 -10.55
C SER A 72 -9.38 12.75 -11.26
N ARG A 73 -8.41 12.10 -10.59
CA ARG A 73 -7.69 10.95 -11.15
C ARG A 73 -8.59 9.70 -11.21
N LEU A 74 -9.38 9.45 -10.17
CA LEU A 74 -10.31 8.32 -10.12
C LEU A 74 -11.36 8.37 -11.22
N SER A 75 -11.96 9.55 -11.47
CA SER A 75 -12.97 9.69 -12.54
C SER A 75 -12.43 9.45 -13.94
N LYS A 76 -11.12 9.65 -14.15
CA LYS A 76 -10.42 9.43 -15.43
C LYS A 76 -9.91 7.99 -15.62
N ARG A 77 -9.99 7.14 -14.59
CA ARG A 77 -9.42 5.78 -14.63
C ARG A 77 -10.17 4.83 -15.56
N GLY A 78 -11.44 5.15 -15.86
CA GLY A 78 -12.28 4.34 -16.76
C GLY A 78 -12.70 3.01 -16.14
N ASP A 79 -12.96 2.99 -14.83
CA ASP A 79 -13.44 1.80 -14.14
C ASP A 79 -14.88 1.46 -14.52
N ILE A 80 -15.21 0.17 -14.45
CA ILE A 80 -16.57 -0.35 -14.67
C ILE A 80 -17.44 0.01 -13.47
N THR A 81 -16.92 -0.23 -12.26
CA THR A 81 -17.54 0.14 -10.99
C THR A 81 -16.47 0.68 -10.04
N ILE A 82 -16.88 1.57 -9.13
CA ILE A 82 -16.02 2.07 -8.06
C ILE A 82 -16.49 1.40 -6.76
N ALA A 83 -15.59 0.68 -6.11
CA ALA A 83 -15.86 0.04 -4.81
C ALA A 83 -16.36 1.08 -3.80
N ASN A 84 -17.26 0.69 -2.91
CA ASN A 84 -17.73 1.61 -1.88
C ASN A 84 -16.56 1.93 -0.93
N ASN A 85 -16.20 3.22 -0.84
CA ASN A 85 -15.00 3.66 -0.12
C ASN A 85 -15.01 3.20 1.35
N SER A 86 -16.18 3.05 1.96
CA SER A 86 -16.33 2.83 3.40
C SER A 86 -15.54 1.63 3.94
N ASN A 87 -15.60 0.48 3.27
CA ASN A 87 -14.93 -0.75 3.76
C ASN A 87 -13.48 -0.84 3.29
N SER A 88 -13.19 -0.39 2.05
CA SER A 88 -11.88 -0.59 1.44
C SER A 88 -10.80 0.34 1.99
N VAL A 89 -11.15 1.54 2.48
CA VAL A 89 -10.22 2.45 3.18
C VAL A 89 -10.44 2.48 4.69
N GLU A 90 -11.24 1.56 5.23
CA GLU A 90 -11.49 1.51 6.67
C GLU A 90 -10.18 1.28 7.44
N GLY A 91 -9.93 2.12 8.45
CA GLY A 91 -8.75 2.02 9.30
C GLY A 91 -7.43 2.37 8.62
N ILE A 92 -7.41 2.91 7.39
CA ILE A 92 -6.16 3.36 6.76
C ILE A 92 -5.46 4.43 7.60
N ASP A 93 -6.23 5.27 8.28
CA ASP A 93 -5.71 6.31 9.16
C ASP A 93 -5.08 5.76 10.44
N GLN A 94 -5.40 4.52 10.83
CA GLN A 94 -4.82 3.83 11.99
C GLN A 94 -3.42 3.27 11.70
N ILE A 95 -3.00 3.21 10.43
CA ILE A 95 -1.67 2.77 10.03
C ILE A 95 -0.67 3.89 10.33
N GLU A 96 0.17 3.72 11.36
CA GLU A 96 1.25 4.66 11.63
C GLU A 96 2.33 4.53 10.55
N ALA A 97 2.48 5.58 9.74
CA ALA A 97 3.52 5.64 8.72
C ALA A 97 4.82 6.21 9.28
N ASN A 98 5.96 5.60 8.91
CA ASN A 98 7.28 6.15 9.24
C ASN A 98 7.57 7.41 8.42
N TYR A 99 7.06 7.45 7.18
CA TYR A 99 7.24 8.56 6.26
C TYR A 99 5.95 8.85 5.50
N THR A 100 5.72 10.12 5.17
CA THR A 100 4.61 10.56 4.32
C THR A 100 5.16 11.37 3.15
N ILE A 101 4.72 11.06 1.93
CA ILE A 101 5.04 11.80 0.70
C ILE A 101 3.73 12.35 0.12
N PHE A 102 3.72 13.62 -0.25
CA PHE A 102 2.60 14.25 -0.94
C PHE A 102 2.75 14.13 -2.46
N ASN A 103 1.70 13.67 -3.14
CA ASN A 103 1.63 13.42 -4.58
C ASN A 103 0.63 14.38 -5.27
N ASP A 104 0.77 15.66 -4.94
CA ASP A 104 -0.04 16.74 -5.50
C ASP A 104 0.55 17.31 -6.80
N GLY A 105 1.82 17.00 -7.08
CA GLY A 105 2.56 17.46 -8.25
C GLY A 105 2.54 16.48 -9.43
N THR A 106 3.64 16.50 -10.19
CA THR A 106 3.87 15.62 -11.33
C THR A 106 4.40 14.25 -10.90
N LEU A 107 4.33 13.27 -11.80
CA LEU A 107 4.93 11.97 -11.59
C LEU A 107 6.46 12.07 -11.39
N ASP A 108 7.12 12.98 -12.08
CA ASP A 108 8.57 13.21 -11.94
C ASP A 108 8.93 13.70 -10.54
N SER A 109 8.17 14.65 -9.99
CA SER A 109 8.34 15.12 -8.62
C SER A 109 8.12 13.99 -7.60
N LEU A 110 7.11 13.13 -7.81
CA LEU A 110 6.90 11.96 -6.97
C LEU A 110 8.09 10.99 -7.04
N ASN A 111 8.62 10.73 -8.23
CA ASN A 111 9.76 9.84 -8.44
C ASN A 111 11.02 10.37 -7.73
N GLU A 112 11.26 11.68 -7.78
CA GLU A 112 12.36 12.33 -7.05
C GLU A 112 12.18 12.17 -5.54
N HIS A 113 10.99 12.44 -5.00
CA HIS A 113 10.71 12.27 -3.56
C HIS A 113 10.90 10.82 -3.09
N ILE A 114 10.44 9.84 -3.86
CA ILE A 114 10.63 8.42 -3.55
C ILE A 114 12.12 8.06 -3.58
N ARG A 115 12.85 8.49 -4.61
CA ARG A 115 14.28 8.22 -4.74
C ARG A 115 15.06 8.80 -3.57
N ASP A 116 14.76 10.04 -3.19
CA ASP A 116 15.38 10.70 -2.05
C ASP A 116 15.08 9.98 -0.73
N LEU A 117 13.82 9.56 -0.53
CA LEU A 117 13.44 8.79 0.64
C LEU A 117 14.22 7.47 0.74
N LEU A 118 14.30 6.73 -0.37
CA LEU A 118 14.99 5.44 -0.42
C LEU A 118 16.48 5.59 -0.15
N ILE A 119 17.15 6.50 -0.86
CA ILE A 119 18.61 6.66 -0.79
C ILE A 119 19.05 7.29 0.53
N LYS A 120 18.33 8.30 1.03
CA LYS A 120 18.80 9.12 2.16
C LYS A 120 18.31 8.61 3.51
N LYS A 121 17.20 7.86 3.56
CA LYS A 121 16.57 7.47 4.84
C LYS A 121 16.40 5.98 5.00
N ILE A 122 15.82 5.29 4.01
CA ILE A 122 15.47 3.87 4.16
C ILE A 122 16.71 2.99 4.03
N ILE A 123 17.39 3.00 2.87
CA ILE A 123 18.54 2.11 2.62
C ILE A 123 19.66 2.28 3.67
N PRO A 124 20.02 3.49 4.12
CA PRO A 124 21.04 3.65 5.16
C PRO A 124 20.64 3.12 6.55
N SER A 125 19.36 2.83 6.77
CA SER A 125 18.81 2.33 8.04
C SER A 125 18.51 0.83 8.05
N LEU A 126 18.67 0.16 6.90
CA LEU A 126 18.52 -1.28 6.73
C LEU A 126 19.86 -1.99 6.94
#